data_AF-A0A3P7DAU1-F1
#
_entry.id   AF-A0A3P7DAU1-F1
#
_cell.length_a   1.000
_cell.length_b   1.000
_cell.length_c   1.000
_cell.angle_alpha   90.00
_cell.angle_beta   90.00
_cell.angle_gamma   90.00
#
_symmetry.space_group_name_H-M   'P 1'
#
loop_
_entity.id
_entity.type
_entity.pdbx_description
1 polymer ?
#
loop_
_entity_poly.entity_id
_entity_poly.type
_entity_poly.pdbx_seq_one_letter_code
_entity_poly.pdbx_strand_id
1 'polypeptide(L)'
;MAISRRDPLSLVFANAVYCDHRFNWEGTEVVAMAGTKQAREFLQAWHSGTNSIKRHVDLDAHYEGLRARSTDLRPPLSNNRLSVPSQV
;
A
#
# COMPACT_ATOMS: atom_id res chain seq x y z
N MET A 1 0.83 16.19 6.25
CA MET A 1 2.24 16.01 5.83
C MET A 1 2.22 15.14 4.57
N ALA A 2 2.68 15.66 3.44
CA ALA A 2 2.61 14.97 2.16
C ALA A 2 3.95 14.29 1.88
N ILE A 3 3.99 12.96 1.87
CA ILE A 3 5.17 12.23 1.41
C ILE A 3 5.17 12.32 -0.11
N SER A 4 6.11 13.08 -0.67
CA SER A 4 6.29 13.17 -2.13
C SER A 4 6.76 11.82 -2.64
N ARG A 5 5.95 11.14 -3.46
CA ARG A 5 6.33 9.85 -4.07
C ARG A 5 7.47 9.96 -5.08
N ARG A 6 7.83 11.20 -5.44
CA ARG A 6 9.01 11.56 -6.23
C ARG A 6 10.10 12.20 -5.36
N ASP A 7 10.02 12.04 -4.05
CA ASP A 7 11.09 12.44 -3.15
C ASP A 7 12.36 11.65 -3.54
N PRO A 8 13.45 12.34 -3.91
CA PRO A 8 14.72 11.70 -4.23
C PRO A 8 15.23 10.77 -3.12
N LEU A 9 14.81 11.00 -1.87
CA LEU A 9 15.20 10.21 -0.71
C LEU A 9 14.31 8.97 -0.47
N SER A 10 13.24 8.79 -1.25
CA SER A 10 12.39 7.61 -1.15
C SER A 10 13.09 6.37 -1.69
N LEU A 11 13.10 5.29 -0.91
CA LEU A 11 13.56 3.95 -1.35
C LEU A 11 12.91 3.51 -2.67
N VAL A 12 11.65 3.86 -2.86
CA VAL A 12 10.89 3.54 -4.08
C VAL A 12 11.41 4.35 -5.27
N PHE A 13 11.73 5.63 -5.05
CA PHE A 13 12.29 6.49 -6.08
C PHE A 13 13.71 6.04 -6.46
N ALA A 14 14.56 5.77 -5.47
CA ALA A 14 15.92 5.26 -5.69
C ALA A 14 15.90 3.96 -6.51
N ASN A 15 15.00 3.02 -6.19
CA ASN A 15 14.85 1.78 -6.94
C ASN A 15 14.33 2.00 -8.38
N ALA A 16 13.40 2.93 -8.58
CA ALA A 16 12.88 3.23 -9.91
C ALA A 16 13.96 3.83 -10.83
N VAL A 17 14.81 4.72 -10.29
CA VAL A 17 15.92 5.35 -11.00
C VAL A 17 17.03 4.35 -11.31
N TYR A 18 17.41 3.51 -10.34
CA TYR A 18 18.49 2.55 -10.52
C TYR A 18 18.15 1.43 -11.51
N CYS A 19 16.91 0.95 -11.51
CA CYS A 19 16.48 -0.16 -12.35
C CYS A 19 15.82 0.25 -13.68
N ASP A 20 15.78 1.56 -14.00
CA ASP A 20 14.95 2.15 -15.07
C ASP A 20 13.51 1.61 -15.08
N HIS A 21 12.98 1.35 -13.88
CA HIS A 21 11.71 0.66 -13.70
C HIS A 21 10.63 1.67 -13.30
N ARG A 22 9.63 1.81 -14.18
CA ARG A 22 8.47 2.66 -13.91
C ARG A 22 7.35 1.85 -13.27
N PHE A 23 7.21 1.99 -11.95
CA PHE A 23 6.06 1.44 -11.23
C PHE A 23 4.74 2.05 -11.75
N ASN A 24 3.74 1.21 -12.00
CA ASN A 24 2.38 1.68 -12.25
C ASN A 24 1.76 2.09 -10.91
N TRP A 25 1.55 3.40 -10.72
CA TRP A 25 0.94 3.96 -9.51
C TRP A 25 -0.56 4.21 -9.65
N GLU A 26 -1.14 3.95 -10.82
CA GLU A 26 -2.58 4.09 -11.02
C GLU A 26 -3.34 3.18 -10.04
N GLY A 27 -4.26 3.77 -9.26
CA GLY A 27 -5.00 3.06 -8.21
C GLY A 27 -4.25 2.79 -6.90
N THR A 28 -3.03 3.32 -6.71
CA THR A 28 -2.27 3.08 -5.46
C THR A 28 -2.56 4.11 -4.36
N GLU A 29 -3.10 3.65 -3.22
CA GLU A 29 -3.37 4.48 -2.04
C GLU A 29 -2.27 4.37 -0.96
N VAL A 30 -2.10 5.41 -0.14
CA VAL A 30 -1.30 5.31 1.09
C VAL A 30 -2.20 4.76 2.19
N VAL A 31 -1.97 3.51 2.58
CA VAL A 31 -2.82 2.82 3.58
C VAL A 31 -2.52 3.23 5.02
N ALA A 32 -1.29 3.65 5.32
CA ALA A 32 -0.89 4.12 6.64
C ALA A 32 0.48 4.84 6.59
N MET A 33 0.77 5.65 7.61
CA MET A 33 2.07 6.30 7.81
C MET A 33 2.62 5.97 9.19
N ALA A 34 3.94 5.74 9.29
CA ALA A 34 4.62 5.48 10.54
C ALA A 34 6.02 6.11 10.57
N GLY A 35 6.39 6.67 11.74
CA GLY A 35 7.64 7.39 11.94
C GLY A 35 8.85 6.51 12.28
N THR A 36 8.63 5.27 12.73
CA THR A 36 9.71 4.33 13.08
C THR A 36 9.80 3.19 12.07
N LYS A 37 10.97 2.55 11.98
CA LYS A 37 11.16 1.36 11.13
C LYS A 37 10.20 0.24 11.52
N GLN A 38 10.14 -0.09 12.82
CA GLN A 38 9.30 -1.16 13.34
C GLN A 38 7.81 -0.94 13.05
N ALA A 39 7.31 0.29 13.24
CA ALA A 39 5.91 0.58 12.94
C ALA A 39 5.60 0.53 11.43
N ARG A 40 6.56 0.92 10.57
CA ARG A 40 6.41 0.75 9.11
C ARG A 40 6.41 -0.72 8.69
N GLU A 41 7.27 -1.54 9.28
CA GLU A 41 7.34 -2.99 9.02
C GLU A 41 6.06 -3.69 9.50
N PHE A 42 5.55 -3.32 10.67
CA PHE A 42 4.26 -3.80 11.15
C PHE A 42 3.12 -3.46 10.18
N LEU A 43 3.00 -2.20 9.75
CA LEU A 43 1.98 -1.78 8.78
C LEU A 43 2.15 -2.45 7.42
N GLN A 44 3.40 -2.66 6.99
CA GLN A 44 3.73 -3.40 5.78
C GLN A 44 3.21 -4.84 5.87
N ALA A 45 3.54 -5.56 6.95
CA ALA A 45 3.06 -6.92 7.20
C ALA A 45 1.53 -6.97 7.31
N TRP A 46 0.93 -6.01 8.04
CA TRP A 46 -0.50 -5.89 8.24
C TRP A 46 -1.29 -5.73 6.93
N HIS A 47 -0.74 -5.05 5.93
CA HIS A 47 -1.39 -4.85 4.62
C HIS A 47 -0.86 -5.76 3.50
N SER A 48 0.17 -6.57 3.75
CA SER A 48 0.78 -7.44 2.72
C SER A 48 0.05 -8.76 2.53
N GLY A 49 -0.51 -9.01 1.35
CA GLY A 49 -1.10 -10.31 0.97
C GLY A 49 -0.18 -11.17 0.12
N THR A 50 -0.67 -12.32 -0.34
CA THR A 50 0.05 -13.28 -1.21
C THR A 50 0.64 -12.63 -2.46
N ASN A 51 -0.06 -11.63 -3.03
CA ASN A 51 0.35 -10.96 -4.27
C ASN A 51 1.14 -9.67 -4.01
N SER A 52 1.52 -9.38 -2.77
CA SER A 52 2.31 -8.21 -2.41
C SER A 52 3.76 -8.36 -2.87
N ILE A 53 4.33 -7.27 -3.39
CA ILE A 53 5.76 -7.18 -3.76
C ILE A 53 6.65 -7.36 -2.51
N LYS A 54 6.19 -6.92 -1.34
CA LYS A 54 6.93 -6.97 -0.08
C LYS A 54 6.36 -7.98 0.91
N ARG A 55 6.06 -9.20 0.44
CA ARG A 55 5.59 -10.33 1.25
C ARG A 55 6.63 -10.98 2.18
N HIS A 56 7.83 -10.41 2.27
CA HIS A 56 8.91 -10.98 3.09
C HIS A 56 8.85 -10.54 4.56
N VAL A 57 8.01 -9.55 4.88
CA VAL A 57 7.80 -9.10 6.26
C VAL A 57 6.57 -9.83 6.77
N ASP A 58 6.80 -10.85 7.59
CA ASP A 58 5.73 -11.60 8.22
C ASP A 58 5.11 -10.81 9.36
N LEU A 59 3.80 -10.97 9.52
CA LEU A 59 3.10 -10.47 10.69
C LEU A 59 3.27 -11.51 11.80
N ASP A 60 3.51 -11.07 13.03
CA ASP A 60 3.60 -11.98 14.16
C ASP A 60 2.26 -12.73 14.34
N ALA A 61 2.34 -14.03 14.59
CA ALA A 61 1.21 -14.95 14.71
C ALA A 61 0.15 -14.46 15.71
N HIS A 62 0.53 -13.71 16.74
CA HIS A 62 -0.39 -13.12 17.70
C HIS A 62 -1.39 -12.14 17.08
N TYR A 63 -1.05 -11.55 15.94
CA TYR A 63 -1.85 -10.53 15.25
C TYR A 63 -2.64 -11.07 14.05
N GLU A 64 -2.38 -12.31 13.59
CA GLU A 64 -3.04 -12.88 12.41
C GLU A 64 -4.56 -13.01 12.57
N GLY A 65 -5.03 -13.41 13.76
CA GLY A 65 -6.46 -13.50 14.03
C GLY A 65 -7.17 -12.13 13.97
N LEU A 66 -6.50 -11.07 14.43
CA LEU A 66 -7.03 -9.71 14.35
C LEU A 66 -7.05 -9.21 12.89
N ARG A 67 -6.02 -9.57 12.13
CA ARG A 67 -5.88 -9.23 10.72
C ARG A 67 -7.00 -9.82 9.88
N ALA A 68 -7.29 -11.11 10.05
CA ALA A 68 -8.38 -11.79 9.34
C ALA A 68 -9.72 -11.08 9.56
N ARG A 69 -10.06 -10.80 10.83
CA ARG A 69 -11.29 -10.08 11.22
C ARG A 69 -11.37 -8.68 10.63
N SER A 70 -10.25 -7.96 10.54
CA SER A 70 -10.22 -6.61 9.95
C SER A 70 -10.46 -6.62 8.44
N THR A 71 -10.09 -7.70 7.76
CA THR A 71 -10.28 -7.87 6.32
C THR A 71 -11.73 -8.20 5.99
N ASP A 72 -12.37 -9.05 6.80
CA ASP A 72 -13.79 -9.41 6.65
C ASP A 72 -14.73 -8.22 6.85
N LEU A 73 -14.32 -7.24 7.67
CA LEU A 73 -15.08 -6.02 7.90
C LEU A 73 -14.90 -4.96 6.79
N ARG A 74 -13.98 -5.16 5.84
CA ARG A 74 -13.79 -4.23 4.72
C ARG A 74 -14.84 -4.54 3.65
N PRO A 75 -15.80 -3.65 3.38
CA PRO A 75 -16.71 -3.85 2.25
C PRO A 75 -15.90 -3.94 0.95
N PRO A 76 -16.33 -4.75 -0.03
CA PRO A 76 -15.67 -4.78 -1.33
C PRO A 76 -15.64 -3.35 -1.89
N LEU A 77 -14.45 -2.89 -2.29
CA LEU A 77 -14.28 -1.62 -2.98
C LEU A 77 -15.11 -1.69 -4.26
N SER A 78 -16.31 -1.13 -4.23
CA SER A 78 -17.16 -1.09 -5.42
C SER A 78 -16.47 -0.17 -6.43
N ASN A 79 -16.01 -0.80 -7.49
CA ASN A 79 -15.53 -0.21 -8.73
C ASN A 79 -16.72 0.38 -9.50
N ASN A 80 -17.40 1.37 -8.90
CA ASN A 80 -18.46 2.15 -9.53
C ASN A 80 -18.31 3.62 -9.13
N ARG A 81 -17.21 4.25 -9.54
CA ARG A 81 -17.16 5.70 -9.75
C ARG A 81 -16.21 6.01 -10.90
N LEU A 82 -16.79 6.14 -12.10
CA LEU A 82 -16.55 7.20 -13.09
C LEU A 82 -17.39 6.87 -14.35
N SER A 83 -18.72 6.84 -14.23
CA SER A 83 -19.57 7.28 -15.34
C SER A 83 -19.76 8.77 -15.14
N VAL A 84 -18.91 9.56 -15.77
CA VAL A 84 -19.22 10.99 -16.00
C VAL A 84 -20.32 11.00 -17.04
N PRO A 85 -21.50 11.61 -16.78
CA PRO A 85 -22.48 11.79 -17.83
C PRO A 85 -21.92 12.82 -18.83
N SER A 86 -21.87 12.45 -20.11
CA SER A 86 -21.67 13.42 -21.19
C SER A 86 -22.69 14.53 -21.05
N GLN A 87 -22.22 15.74 -20.79
CA GLN A 87 -23.03 16.94 -20.95
C GLN A 87 -22.69 17.58 -22.28
N VAL A 88 -23.69 17.48 -23.18
CA VAL A 88 -23.97 18.21 -24.43
C VAL A 88 -22.95 18.13 -25.57
#